data_AF-A0AAW8EUS3-F1
#
_entry.id   AF-A0AAW8EUS3-F1
#
_cell.length_a   1.000
_cell.length_b   1.000
_cell.length_c   1.000
_cell.angle_alpha   90.00
_cell.angle_beta   90.00
_cell.angle_gamma   90.00
#
_symmetry.space_group_name_H-M   'P 1'
#
loop_
_entity.id
_entity.type
_entity.pdbx_description
1 polymer ?
#
loop_
_entity_poly.entity_id
_entity_poly.type
_entity_poly.pdbx_seq_one_letter_code
_entity_poly.pdbx_strand_id
1 'polypeptide(L)'
;MRNFKFSAPASAATITFAVLLSVAAAAPAHAVTTAVTDWTTLDQSFENAVDGDVVMLDADIDASGTADYLGVPAGAGITLDLNGHSLKLAPTTGPGIHVGSTSSLTIDDSVGTGRLEAIGSANPADPWPYFPGIGTDTTDLAAGAVTINGGAITAQGGMYAAGIGGSRFAGGGSVTMTGGSLVAQSGSLAASVGSGYLVFNPLYRGSVTVVGPEDATGLPTVAGRGGPDNEVAPVSYTDPTSGVLVTGDATGSIPDQGRLTLAFHYRVTFAFADGVTSDSTQIVDWGHAASVPADPVRPGYTFAGWASSVAGTSPGDPTIAPVTFTAQWNSVALDAPEITTLSLPDGIVTDAYSAPVNAIGTGPITFQVSAGTLPAGLVLDPATGVVSGTPTTAGTFAFTVSASNAGGSDEQEYTVVIRERPIITTMSLPDGTIAAPYRETIAATGTGPITFAVTAGSLPPGLSLDPTTGVISGTPTVNGSFPFTVTASNAVGDDTHEYTIAIAARSVPATSTDSTGTSVRTPSDGNLAWTGAETPLPWMIGGGLLILLGASTILWARLRRRFA
;
A
#
# COMPACT_ATOMS: atom_id res chain seq x y z
N MET A 1 66.05 -15.10 6.60
CA MET A 1 64.87 -14.23 6.40
C MET A 1 63.75 -15.15 5.93
N ARG A 2 62.63 -15.40 6.61
CA ARG A 2 61.83 -14.61 7.55
C ARG A 2 61.25 -15.49 8.67
N ASN A 3 60.83 -14.80 9.72
CA ASN A 3 60.45 -15.25 11.05
C ASN A 3 59.04 -15.89 11.14
N PHE A 4 58.91 -16.72 12.18
CA PHE A 4 57.73 -17.03 13.01
C PHE A 4 56.43 -16.23 12.78
N LYS A 5 55.30 -16.95 12.77
CA LYS A 5 54.21 -16.71 13.76
C LYS A 5 53.34 -17.95 13.98
N PHE A 6 53.14 -18.25 15.26
CA PHE A 6 52.28 -19.26 15.89
C PHE A 6 50.79 -19.00 15.65
N SER A 7 49.98 -20.07 15.61
CA SER A 7 49.01 -20.37 16.68
C SER A 7 48.55 -21.84 16.59
N ALA A 8 48.64 -22.54 17.71
CA ALA A 8 48.09 -23.88 17.93
C ALA A 8 46.70 -23.76 18.63
N PRO A 9 46.12 -24.81 19.26
CA PRO A 9 45.13 -25.72 18.68
C PRO A 9 43.87 -25.85 19.57
N ALA A 10 42.93 -26.74 19.20
CA ALA A 10 42.26 -27.73 20.06
C ALA A 10 40.82 -28.04 19.58
N SER A 11 40.63 -29.21 18.97
CA SER A 11 39.34 -29.89 18.93
C SER A 11 39.47 -31.12 19.82
N ALA A 12 39.06 -31.00 21.08
CA ALA A 12 38.86 -32.14 21.96
C ALA A 12 37.44 -32.68 21.72
N ALA A 13 37.36 -33.82 21.04
CA ALA A 13 36.12 -34.59 20.95
C ALA A 13 35.94 -35.38 22.25
N THR A 14 35.08 -34.88 23.14
CA THR A 14 34.59 -35.66 24.28
C THR A 14 33.44 -36.54 23.78
N ILE A 15 33.72 -37.84 23.61
CA ILE A 15 32.69 -38.87 23.40
C ILE A 15 32.14 -39.23 24.79
N THR A 16 30.99 -38.68 25.14
CA THR A 16 30.23 -39.10 26.32
C THR A 16 29.34 -40.28 25.92
N PHE A 17 29.65 -41.48 26.39
CA PHE A 17 28.74 -42.62 26.36
C PHE A 17 27.58 -42.36 27.33
N ALA A 18 26.44 -41.89 26.81
CA ALA A 18 25.19 -41.95 27.56
C ALA A 18 24.66 -43.38 27.48
N VAL A 19 24.75 -44.12 28.58
CA VAL A 19 24.00 -45.36 28.78
C VAL A 19 22.52 -44.97 28.79
N LEU A 20 21.80 -45.24 27.70
CA LEU A 20 20.34 -45.22 27.70
C LEU A 20 19.88 -46.37 28.61
N LEU A 21 19.67 -46.07 29.88
CA LEU A 21 18.78 -46.84 30.71
C LEU A 21 17.37 -46.48 30.26
N SER A 22 16.86 -47.19 29.24
CA SER A 22 15.44 -47.13 28.89
C SER A 22 14.65 -47.74 30.04
N VAL A 23 14.30 -46.92 31.04
CA VAL A 23 13.03 -47.14 31.72
C VAL A 23 12.00 -46.86 30.64
N ALA A 24 11.52 -47.91 30.00
CA ALA A 24 10.26 -47.85 29.29
C ALA A 24 9.23 -47.40 30.34
N ALA A 25 8.95 -46.10 30.37
CA ALA A 25 7.70 -45.63 30.93
C ALA A 25 6.64 -46.47 30.23
N ALA A 26 5.86 -47.22 31.01
CA ALA A 26 4.72 -47.93 30.47
C ALA A 26 3.94 -46.93 29.62
N ALA A 27 3.76 -47.25 28.33
CA ALA A 27 2.82 -46.51 27.51
C ALA A 27 1.48 -46.50 28.27
N PRO A 28 0.82 -45.34 28.46
CA PRO A 28 -0.51 -45.34 29.02
C PRO A 28 -1.37 -46.27 28.14
N ALA A 29 -2.14 -47.13 28.79
CA ALA A 29 -3.12 -47.97 28.13
C ALA A 29 -3.98 -47.07 27.23
N HIS A 30 -4.21 -47.51 25.99
CA HIS A 30 -5.02 -46.75 25.04
C HIS A 30 -6.41 -46.52 25.66
N ALA A 31 -6.70 -45.27 26.01
CA ALA A 31 -8.03 -44.83 26.40
C ALA A 31 -9.05 -45.17 25.32
N VAL A 32 -10.23 -45.62 25.72
CA VAL A 32 -11.35 -45.87 24.81
C VAL A 32 -12.14 -44.59 24.63
N THR A 33 -12.46 -44.25 23.37
CA THR A 33 -13.45 -43.21 23.07
C THR A 33 -14.82 -43.85 22.88
N THR A 34 -15.78 -43.48 23.72
CA THR A 34 -17.17 -43.97 23.65
C THR A 34 -18.09 -42.82 23.26
N ALA A 35 -18.73 -42.94 22.10
CA ALA A 35 -19.74 -41.99 21.64
C ALA A 35 -21.09 -42.29 22.31
N VAL A 36 -21.75 -41.27 22.85
CA VAL A 36 -23.02 -41.38 23.58
C VAL A 36 -24.04 -40.41 23.00
N THR A 37 -25.30 -40.84 22.98
CA THR A 37 -26.40 -40.08 22.35
C THR A 37 -27.57 -39.80 23.29
N ASP A 38 -27.56 -40.42 24.49
CA ASP A 38 -28.60 -40.27 25.50
C ASP A 38 -28.04 -40.44 26.91
N TRP A 39 -28.86 -40.12 27.92
CA TRP A 39 -28.49 -40.26 29.33
C TRP A 39 -28.06 -41.68 29.70
N THR A 40 -28.75 -42.70 29.20
CA THR A 40 -28.48 -44.09 29.60
C THR A 40 -27.09 -44.54 29.15
N THR A 41 -26.72 -44.20 27.91
CA THR A 41 -25.41 -44.51 27.36
C THR A 41 -24.31 -43.64 27.97
N LEU A 42 -24.61 -42.37 28.28
CA LEU A 42 -23.70 -41.47 28.99
C LEU A 42 -23.37 -41.98 30.40
N ASP A 43 -24.40 -42.26 31.20
CA ASP A 43 -24.28 -42.72 32.58
C ASP A 43 -23.50 -44.04 32.67
N GLN A 44 -23.89 -45.02 31.85
CA GLN A 44 -23.20 -46.30 31.76
C GLN A 44 -21.73 -46.15 31.32
N SER A 45 -21.43 -45.19 30.44
CA SER A 45 -20.05 -44.96 30.00
C SER A 45 -19.19 -44.40 31.12
N PHE A 46 -19.74 -43.51 31.96
CA PHE A 46 -19.04 -42.99 33.13
C PHE A 46 -18.85 -44.05 34.22
N GLU A 47 -19.86 -44.88 34.50
CA GLU A 47 -19.76 -45.96 35.48
C GLU A 47 -18.65 -46.98 35.14
N ASN A 48 -18.48 -47.27 33.85
CA ASN A 48 -17.52 -48.27 33.37
C ASN A 48 -16.16 -47.69 32.97
N ALA A 49 -16.03 -46.36 32.97
CA ALA A 49 -14.82 -45.70 32.49
C ALA A 49 -13.62 -45.96 33.40
N VAL A 50 -12.45 -46.05 32.77
CA VAL A 50 -11.16 -46.17 33.43
C VAL A 50 -10.28 -44.95 33.15
N ASP A 51 -9.16 -44.86 33.86
CA ASP A 51 -8.21 -43.77 33.69
C ASP A 51 -7.77 -43.62 32.22
N GLY A 52 -7.96 -42.41 31.69
CA GLY A 52 -7.67 -42.02 30.32
C GLY A 52 -8.89 -41.95 29.39
N ASP A 53 -10.00 -42.64 29.70
CA ASP A 53 -11.13 -42.78 28.76
C ASP A 53 -11.76 -41.45 28.34
N VAL A 54 -12.29 -41.43 27.12
CA VAL A 54 -13.00 -40.29 26.53
C VAL A 54 -14.45 -40.66 26.32
N VAL A 55 -15.37 -39.93 26.94
CA VAL A 55 -16.81 -40.01 26.67
C VAL A 55 -17.18 -38.82 25.80
N MET A 56 -17.54 -39.10 24.55
CA MET A 56 -17.81 -38.08 23.54
C MET A 56 -19.30 -37.98 23.27
N LEU A 57 -19.85 -36.77 23.31
CA LEU A 57 -21.24 -36.55 22.92
C LEU A 57 -21.39 -36.62 21.40
N ASP A 58 -22.43 -37.31 20.94
CA ASP A 58 -22.86 -37.37 19.53
C ASP A 58 -24.31 -36.89 19.37
N ALA A 59 -24.89 -36.35 20.45
CA ALA A 59 -26.17 -35.68 20.48
C ALA A 59 -26.26 -34.74 21.69
N ASP A 60 -27.20 -33.79 21.63
CA ASP A 60 -27.57 -32.99 22.79
C ASP A 60 -28.32 -33.88 23.81
N ILE A 61 -27.92 -33.82 25.08
CA ILE A 61 -28.48 -34.62 26.17
C ILE A 61 -29.00 -33.69 27.27
N ASP A 62 -30.28 -33.84 27.63
CA ASP A 62 -30.87 -33.22 28.82
C ASP A 62 -31.24 -34.32 29.83
N ALA A 63 -30.46 -34.42 30.90
CA ALA A 63 -30.67 -35.31 32.02
C ALA A 63 -31.19 -34.57 33.26
N SER A 64 -31.98 -33.51 33.07
CA SER A 64 -32.67 -32.87 34.18
C SER A 64 -33.76 -33.78 34.76
N GLY A 65 -33.81 -33.85 36.09
CA GLY A 65 -34.83 -34.64 36.80
C GLY A 65 -34.54 -36.14 36.92
N THR A 66 -33.36 -36.61 36.51
CA THR A 66 -32.90 -37.99 36.77
C THR A 66 -32.71 -38.23 38.27
N ALA A 67 -32.82 -39.50 38.71
CA ALA A 67 -32.51 -39.87 40.09
C ALA A 67 -30.98 -39.83 40.34
N ASP A 68 -30.22 -40.29 39.35
CA ASP A 68 -28.78 -40.49 39.44
C ASP A 68 -28.02 -39.28 38.87
N TYR A 69 -26.81 -39.10 39.40
CA TYR A 69 -25.84 -38.10 38.96
C TYR A 69 -24.71 -38.75 38.19
N LEU A 70 -24.04 -37.98 37.34
CA LEU A 70 -22.90 -38.47 36.56
C LEU A 70 -21.65 -38.54 37.45
N GLY A 71 -21.03 -39.71 37.59
CA GLY A 71 -19.89 -39.88 38.51
C GLY A 71 -18.60 -40.34 37.85
N VAL A 72 -17.49 -39.66 38.17
CA VAL A 72 -16.15 -40.10 37.78
C VAL A 72 -15.66 -41.17 38.76
N PRO A 73 -15.33 -42.39 38.30
CA PRO A 73 -14.86 -43.47 39.15
C PRO A 73 -13.61 -43.08 39.96
N ALA A 74 -13.48 -43.66 41.16
CA ALA A 74 -12.36 -43.39 42.05
C ALA A 74 -11.01 -43.78 41.41
N GLY A 75 -10.06 -42.85 41.40
CA GLY A 75 -8.73 -43.06 40.82
C GLY A 75 -8.67 -42.92 39.29
N ALA A 76 -9.76 -42.58 38.61
CA ALA A 76 -9.80 -42.38 37.17
C ALA A 76 -9.73 -40.89 36.79
N GLY A 77 -8.99 -40.58 35.73
CA GLY A 77 -9.11 -39.36 34.96
C GLY A 77 -9.89 -39.59 33.67
N ILE A 78 -11.03 -38.91 33.50
CA ILE A 78 -11.90 -39.07 32.32
C ILE A 78 -11.97 -37.76 31.55
N THR A 79 -12.05 -37.86 30.22
CA THR A 79 -12.39 -36.73 29.35
C THR A 79 -13.85 -36.81 28.93
N LEU A 80 -14.63 -35.78 29.26
CA LEU A 80 -15.93 -35.50 28.67
C LEU A 80 -15.71 -34.58 27.47
N ASP A 81 -15.79 -35.13 26.26
CA ASP A 81 -15.73 -34.36 25.03
C ASP A 81 -17.15 -33.96 24.62
N LEU A 82 -17.44 -32.66 24.69
CA LEU A 82 -18.74 -32.11 24.31
C LEU A 82 -18.95 -32.17 22.79
N ASN A 83 -17.88 -32.16 21.98
CA ASN A 83 -17.94 -32.29 20.52
C ASN A 83 -19.03 -31.40 19.86
N GLY A 84 -19.14 -30.15 20.30
CA GLY A 84 -20.15 -29.21 19.78
C GLY A 84 -21.59 -29.40 20.31
N HIS A 85 -21.85 -30.39 21.15
CA HIS A 85 -23.16 -30.71 21.71
C HIS A 85 -23.42 -30.08 23.09
N SER A 86 -24.70 -30.00 23.43
CA SER A 86 -25.17 -29.52 24.72
C SER A 86 -25.45 -30.67 25.69
N LEU A 87 -24.87 -30.63 26.88
CA LEU A 87 -25.18 -31.52 27.99
C LEU A 87 -25.75 -30.71 29.16
N LYS A 88 -26.94 -31.09 29.61
CA LYS A 88 -27.57 -30.55 30.81
C LYS A 88 -27.75 -31.64 31.86
N LEU A 89 -27.22 -31.40 33.05
CA LEU A 89 -27.27 -32.29 34.21
C LEU A 89 -27.93 -31.55 35.35
N ALA A 90 -29.09 -32.02 35.80
CA ALA A 90 -29.77 -31.47 36.97
C ALA A 90 -30.49 -32.60 37.72
N PRO A 91 -29.74 -33.49 38.38
CA PRO A 91 -30.33 -34.64 39.05
C PRO A 91 -31.18 -34.20 40.25
N THR A 92 -32.09 -35.08 40.66
CA THR A 92 -32.95 -34.87 41.83
C THR A 92 -32.20 -35.09 43.15
N THR A 93 -31.11 -35.86 43.12
CA THR A 93 -30.19 -36.07 44.25
C THR A 93 -28.73 -36.10 43.79
N GLY A 94 -27.83 -35.54 44.59
CA GLY A 94 -26.39 -35.52 44.29
C GLY A 94 -25.91 -34.29 43.50
N PRO A 95 -24.59 -34.24 43.20
CA PRO A 95 -24.00 -33.19 42.38
C PRO A 95 -24.46 -33.32 40.92
N GLY A 96 -24.28 -32.28 40.09
CA GLY A 96 -24.49 -32.43 38.64
C GLY A 96 -23.49 -33.43 38.06
N ILE A 97 -22.20 -33.25 38.39
CA ILE A 97 -21.12 -34.22 38.13
C ILE A 97 -20.33 -34.46 39.42
N HIS A 98 -20.19 -35.73 39.80
CA HIS A 98 -19.33 -36.18 40.90
C HIS A 98 -17.88 -36.37 40.44
N VAL A 99 -16.95 -35.67 41.10
CA VAL A 99 -15.51 -35.79 40.91
C VAL A 99 -14.86 -35.92 42.29
N GLY A 100 -14.59 -37.17 42.68
CA GLY A 100 -14.00 -37.51 43.97
C GLY A 100 -12.53 -37.11 44.11
N SER A 101 -12.01 -37.13 45.34
CA SER A 101 -10.66 -36.62 45.69
C SER A 101 -9.47 -37.27 44.98
N THR A 102 -9.66 -38.46 44.41
CA THR A 102 -8.63 -39.21 43.68
C THR A 102 -8.87 -39.23 42.16
N SER A 103 -9.93 -38.57 41.72
CA SER A 103 -10.39 -38.59 40.34
C SER A 103 -10.12 -37.25 39.66
N SER A 104 -10.13 -37.24 38.34
CA SER A 104 -10.05 -36.01 37.56
C SER A 104 -11.02 -36.01 36.38
N LEU A 105 -11.54 -34.83 36.07
CA LEU A 105 -12.43 -34.61 34.94
C LEU A 105 -11.80 -33.59 34.00
N THR A 106 -11.63 -33.95 32.74
CA THR A 106 -11.33 -33.01 31.67
C THR A 106 -12.61 -32.77 30.87
N ILE A 107 -13.03 -31.52 30.73
CA ILE A 107 -14.09 -31.13 29.83
C ILE A 107 -13.42 -30.54 28.60
N ASP A 108 -13.66 -31.17 27.45
CA ASP A 108 -13.12 -30.74 26.17
C ASP A 108 -14.23 -30.32 25.21
N ASP A 109 -13.92 -29.38 24.35
CA ASP A 109 -14.75 -29.03 23.20
C ASP A 109 -13.87 -28.36 22.14
N SER A 110 -13.25 -29.19 21.33
CA SER A 110 -12.44 -28.74 20.20
C SER A 110 -13.28 -28.18 19.04
N VAL A 111 -14.60 -28.33 19.08
CA VAL A 111 -15.51 -27.81 18.04
C VAL A 111 -15.89 -26.35 18.32
N GLY A 112 -15.86 -25.92 19.59
CA GLY A 112 -16.09 -24.53 19.99
C GLY A 112 -17.54 -24.17 20.29
N THR A 113 -18.50 -25.08 20.10
CA THR A 113 -19.94 -24.77 20.24
C THR A 113 -20.62 -25.56 21.36
N GLY A 114 -19.90 -26.49 21.98
CA GLY A 114 -20.38 -27.35 23.04
C GLY A 114 -20.74 -26.58 24.29
N ARG A 115 -21.75 -27.07 25.00
CA ARG A 115 -22.25 -26.44 26.23
C ARG A 115 -22.45 -27.48 27.32
N LEU A 116 -22.01 -27.16 28.53
CA LEU A 116 -22.29 -27.96 29.72
C LEU A 116 -23.04 -27.11 30.73
N GLU A 117 -24.21 -27.57 31.15
CA GLU A 117 -24.95 -27.01 32.29
C GLU A 117 -25.04 -28.08 33.38
N ALA A 118 -24.28 -27.91 34.46
CA ALA A 118 -24.24 -28.83 35.59
C ALA A 118 -24.81 -28.17 36.85
N ILE A 119 -25.97 -28.64 37.29
CA ILE A 119 -26.74 -28.08 38.40
C ILE A 119 -26.79 -29.12 39.51
N GLY A 120 -26.23 -28.78 40.66
CA GLY A 120 -26.33 -29.61 41.85
C GLY A 120 -27.74 -29.61 42.41
N SER A 121 -28.20 -30.76 42.88
CA SER A 121 -29.56 -30.89 43.40
C SER A 121 -29.82 -30.01 44.63
N ALA A 122 -31.08 -29.59 44.75
CA ALA A 122 -31.65 -28.93 45.92
C ALA A 122 -32.88 -29.74 46.36
N ASN A 123 -32.68 -30.78 47.17
CA ASN A 123 -33.76 -31.67 47.59
C ASN A 123 -34.43 -31.21 48.92
N PRO A 124 -35.55 -30.47 48.92
CA PRO A 124 -36.15 -29.96 50.16
C PRO A 124 -36.58 -31.04 51.18
N ALA A 125 -36.62 -32.33 50.81
CA ALA A 125 -36.96 -33.45 51.69
C ALA A 125 -35.77 -34.07 52.45
N ASP A 126 -34.52 -33.78 52.08
CA ASP A 126 -33.33 -34.18 52.84
C ASP A 126 -33.00 -33.06 53.86
N PRO A 127 -32.71 -33.39 55.14
CA PRO A 127 -32.34 -32.40 56.15
C PRO A 127 -31.10 -31.55 55.80
N TRP A 128 -30.30 -31.94 54.81
CA TRP A 128 -29.10 -31.20 54.36
C TRP A 128 -28.84 -31.27 52.83
N PRO A 129 -29.71 -30.66 52.00
CA PRO A 129 -29.93 -31.19 50.66
C PRO A 129 -29.25 -30.48 49.49
N TYR A 130 -28.01 -30.01 49.65
CA TYR A 130 -27.41 -29.13 48.65
C TYR A 130 -26.05 -29.64 48.17
N PHE A 131 -25.96 -29.88 46.87
CA PHE A 131 -24.78 -30.45 46.21
C PHE A 131 -24.16 -29.49 45.21
N PRO A 132 -22.86 -29.64 44.88
CA PRO A 132 -22.22 -28.78 43.91
C PRO A 132 -22.70 -29.07 42.48
N GLY A 133 -22.55 -28.10 41.59
CA GLY A 133 -22.77 -28.34 40.15
C GLY A 133 -21.78 -29.37 39.62
N ILE A 134 -20.49 -29.13 39.82
CA ILE A 134 -19.41 -30.08 39.54
C ILE A 134 -18.53 -30.16 40.79
N GLY A 135 -18.39 -31.33 41.41
CA GLY A 135 -17.67 -31.47 42.67
C GLY A 135 -17.90 -32.83 43.29
N THR A 136 -17.73 -32.99 44.60
CA THR A 136 -17.97 -34.29 45.25
C THR A 136 -19.30 -34.34 46.01
N ASP A 137 -19.71 -35.56 46.38
CA ASP A 137 -20.90 -35.89 47.12
C ASP A 137 -20.62 -35.86 48.64
N THR A 138 -21.41 -36.56 49.44
CA THR A 138 -21.26 -36.58 50.90
C THR A 138 -20.18 -37.53 51.41
N THR A 139 -19.58 -38.36 50.54
CA THR A 139 -18.66 -39.42 50.94
C THR A 139 -17.20 -38.96 50.96
N ASP A 140 -16.84 -38.00 50.11
CA ASP A 140 -15.50 -37.40 50.13
C ASP A 140 -15.45 -36.06 50.86
N LEU A 141 -14.32 -35.84 51.54
CA LEU A 141 -14.03 -34.58 52.21
C LEU A 141 -13.42 -33.53 51.28
N ALA A 142 -12.99 -33.90 50.06
CA ALA A 142 -12.36 -33.03 49.07
C ALA A 142 -12.79 -33.40 47.64
N ALA A 143 -12.94 -32.40 46.77
CA ALA A 143 -13.20 -32.61 45.35
C ALA A 143 -11.91 -32.90 44.57
N GLY A 144 -12.03 -33.67 43.49
CA GLY A 144 -10.93 -33.93 42.55
C GLY A 144 -10.60 -32.74 41.65
N ALA A 145 -9.70 -32.98 40.69
CA ALA A 145 -9.26 -31.96 39.74
C ALA A 145 -10.23 -31.84 38.57
N VAL A 146 -10.52 -30.61 38.13
CA VAL A 146 -11.31 -30.35 36.93
C VAL A 146 -10.49 -29.50 35.96
N THR A 147 -10.38 -29.94 34.71
CA THR A 147 -9.73 -29.21 33.62
C THR A 147 -10.79 -28.83 32.58
N ILE A 148 -10.80 -27.59 32.11
CA ILE A 148 -11.67 -27.10 31.04
C ILE A 148 -10.78 -26.67 29.87
N ASN A 149 -10.79 -27.46 28.80
CA ASN A 149 -10.08 -27.17 27.56
C ASN A 149 -10.93 -26.37 26.56
N GLY A 150 -12.24 -26.51 26.65
CA GLY A 150 -13.22 -25.84 25.82
C GLY A 150 -14.61 -25.96 26.40
N GLY A 151 -15.59 -25.37 25.73
CA GLY A 151 -17.00 -25.43 26.07
C GLY A 151 -17.49 -24.15 26.72
N ALA A 152 -18.78 -23.89 26.57
CA ALA A 152 -19.51 -22.95 27.40
C ALA A 152 -20.02 -23.68 28.66
N ILE A 153 -19.31 -23.53 29.78
CA ILE A 153 -19.58 -24.26 31.02
C ILE A 153 -20.38 -23.38 31.98
N THR A 154 -21.52 -23.87 32.43
CA THR A 154 -22.31 -23.28 33.52
C THR A 154 -22.40 -24.30 34.64
N ALA A 155 -21.85 -23.97 35.81
CA ALA A 155 -21.86 -24.86 36.97
C ALA A 155 -22.55 -24.14 38.14
N GLN A 156 -23.66 -24.70 38.62
CA GLN A 156 -24.49 -24.12 39.66
C GLN A 156 -24.59 -25.05 40.87
N GLY A 157 -24.19 -24.56 42.03
CA GLY A 157 -24.35 -25.28 43.30
C GLY A 157 -25.73 -25.07 43.92
N GLY A 158 -26.20 -26.06 44.68
CA GLY A 158 -27.32 -25.89 45.60
C GLY A 158 -26.98 -24.93 46.76
N MET A 159 -27.97 -24.56 47.57
CA MET A 159 -27.91 -23.50 48.61
C MET A 159 -26.62 -23.43 49.46
N TYR A 160 -25.98 -24.56 49.79
CA TYR A 160 -24.76 -24.62 50.61
C TYR A 160 -23.51 -25.14 49.88
N ALA A 161 -23.57 -25.28 48.56
CA ALA A 161 -22.52 -25.88 47.76
C ALA A 161 -21.99 -24.95 46.67
N ALA A 162 -20.76 -25.22 46.25
CA ALA A 162 -20.10 -24.44 45.21
C ALA A 162 -20.65 -24.75 43.82
N GLY A 163 -20.45 -23.83 42.88
CA GLY A 163 -20.72 -24.08 41.47
C GLY A 163 -19.85 -25.20 40.94
N ILE A 164 -18.53 -25.07 41.10
CA ILE A 164 -17.54 -26.03 40.60
C ILE A 164 -16.39 -26.26 41.60
N GLY A 165 -15.81 -27.46 41.57
CA GLY A 165 -14.62 -27.84 42.34
C GLY A 165 -14.87 -27.91 43.84
N GLY A 166 -16.11 -28.15 44.29
CA GLY A 166 -16.46 -28.10 45.71
C GLY A 166 -16.83 -29.41 46.36
N SER A 167 -16.67 -29.45 47.68
CA SER A 167 -17.20 -30.49 48.57
C SER A 167 -18.15 -29.89 49.59
N ARG A 168 -18.94 -30.76 50.25
CA ARG A 168 -19.86 -30.36 51.33
C ARG A 168 -19.15 -29.90 52.61
N PHE A 169 -17.93 -30.40 52.91
CA PHE A 169 -17.38 -30.32 54.27
C PHE A 169 -15.99 -29.73 54.45
N ALA A 170 -15.00 -29.98 53.59
CA ALA A 170 -13.63 -29.64 53.98
C ALA A 170 -12.63 -29.33 52.86
N GLY A 171 -12.88 -29.52 51.57
CA GLY A 171 -11.83 -29.25 50.56
C GLY A 171 -12.37 -28.88 49.19
N GLY A 172 -11.94 -27.73 48.67
CA GLY A 172 -12.10 -27.40 47.26
C GLY A 172 -11.03 -28.08 46.41
N GLY A 173 -11.44 -28.67 45.28
CA GLY A 173 -10.54 -29.18 44.26
C GLY A 173 -9.90 -28.05 43.43
N SER A 174 -8.98 -28.41 42.54
CA SER A 174 -8.36 -27.49 41.59
C SER A 174 -9.15 -27.43 40.30
N VAL A 175 -9.47 -26.21 39.83
CA VAL A 175 -10.05 -25.98 38.50
C VAL A 175 -9.01 -25.34 37.61
N THR A 176 -8.68 -25.99 36.50
CA THR A 176 -7.74 -25.48 35.50
C THR A 176 -8.50 -25.13 34.23
N MET A 177 -8.31 -23.94 33.68
CA MET A 177 -8.85 -23.57 32.37
C MET A 177 -7.74 -23.28 31.38
N THR A 178 -7.79 -23.90 30.20
CA THR A 178 -6.89 -23.66 29.06
C THR A 178 -7.64 -23.09 27.84
N GLY A 179 -8.98 -23.10 27.89
CA GLY A 179 -9.88 -22.51 26.89
C GLY A 179 -11.32 -22.42 27.40
N GLY A 180 -12.27 -22.10 26.51
CA GLY A 180 -13.70 -22.09 26.84
C GLY A 180 -14.18 -20.86 27.61
N SER A 181 -15.39 -20.99 28.16
CA SER A 181 -15.96 -20.05 29.12
C SER A 181 -16.53 -20.80 30.33
N LEU A 182 -16.42 -20.20 31.51
CA LEU A 182 -16.97 -20.74 32.76
C LEU A 182 -17.85 -19.69 33.43
N VAL A 183 -19.08 -20.06 33.72
CA VAL A 183 -19.98 -19.36 34.63
C VAL A 183 -20.19 -20.27 35.84
N ALA A 184 -19.51 -19.98 36.94
CA ALA A 184 -19.69 -20.69 38.20
C ALA A 184 -20.60 -19.87 39.13
N GLN A 185 -21.69 -20.48 39.58
CA GLN A 185 -22.67 -19.85 40.47
C GLN A 185 -22.74 -20.62 41.78
N SER A 186 -22.54 -19.92 42.89
CA SER A 186 -22.66 -20.52 44.22
C SER A 186 -24.11 -20.60 44.67
N GLY A 187 -24.38 -21.51 45.59
CA GLY A 187 -25.54 -21.39 46.46
C GLY A 187 -25.45 -20.18 47.40
N SER A 188 -26.57 -19.93 48.11
CA SER A 188 -26.77 -18.82 49.03
C SER A 188 -25.81 -18.71 50.21
N LEU A 189 -24.89 -19.66 50.46
CA LEU A 189 -23.87 -19.52 51.51
C LEU A 189 -22.55 -20.26 51.16
N ALA A 190 -22.17 -20.33 49.88
CA ALA A 190 -20.98 -21.06 49.43
C ALA A 190 -20.11 -20.23 48.47
N ALA A 191 -18.88 -20.67 48.18
CA ALA A 191 -18.05 -20.04 47.15
C ALA A 191 -18.49 -20.49 45.75
N SER A 192 -18.33 -19.64 44.72
CA SER A 192 -18.63 -20.03 43.33
C SER A 192 -17.70 -21.14 42.83
N VAL A 193 -16.45 -21.13 43.30
CA VAL A 193 -15.45 -22.18 43.04
C VAL A 193 -14.79 -22.61 44.36
N GLY A 194 -14.61 -23.92 44.54
CA GLY A 194 -13.95 -24.46 45.74
C GLY A 194 -14.92 -24.79 46.86
N SER A 195 -14.67 -24.36 48.10
CA SER A 195 -15.34 -24.91 49.29
C SER A 195 -16.79 -24.44 49.54
N GLY A 196 -17.58 -25.33 50.14
CA GLY A 196 -18.95 -25.08 50.64
C GLY A 196 -19.04 -24.47 52.06
N TYR A 197 -20.27 -24.36 52.58
CA TYR A 197 -20.70 -23.53 53.73
C TYR A 197 -19.90 -23.66 55.05
N LEU A 198 -19.34 -24.83 55.39
CA LEU A 198 -18.95 -25.12 56.78
C LEU A 198 -17.53 -24.73 57.20
N VAL A 199 -16.72 -24.10 56.34
CA VAL A 199 -15.32 -23.85 56.68
C VAL A 199 -14.85 -22.47 56.22
N PHE A 200 -15.01 -21.47 57.09
CA PHE A 200 -14.29 -20.17 57.02
C PHE A 200 -12.79 -20.31 57.40
N ASN A 201 -12.18 -21.49 57.19
CA ASN A 201 -10.75 -21.70 57.44
C ASN A 201 -9.98 -21.56 56.11
N PRO A 202 -9.01 -20.63 56.03
CA PRO A 202 -8.24 -20.39 54.81
C PRO A 202 -7.42 -21.59 54.30
N LEU A 203 -7.23 -22.64 55.11
CA LEU A 203 -6.51 -23.88 54.73
C LEU A 203 -7.27 -24.78 53.74
N TYR A 204 -8.56 -24.52 53.49
CA TYR A 204 -9.45 -25.41 52.74
C TYR A 204 -10.05 -24.76 51.48
N ARG A 205 -9.39 -23.74 50.96
CA ARG A 205 -9.81 -22.99 49.77
C ARG A 205 -9.56 -23.83 48.51
N GLY A 206 -10.53 -23.87 47.60
CA GLY A 206 -10.26 -24.29 46.22
C GLY A 206 -9.53 -23.20 45.46
N SER A 207 -8.98 -23.54 44.31
CA SER A 207 -8.24 -22.63 43.44
C SER A 207 -8.72 -22.74 42.00
N VAL A 208 -8.89 -21.60 41.33
CA VAL A 208 -8.97 -21.56 39.87
C VAL A 208 -7.62 -21.10 39.34
N THR A 209 -7.10 -21.90 38.43
CA THR A 209 -5.88 -21.65 37.70
C THR A 209 -6.26 -21.48 36.24
N VAL A 210 -5.92 -20.33 35.64
CA VAL A 210 -6.04 -20.14 34.20
C VAL A 210 -4.66 -20.28 33.57
N VAL A 211 -4.53 -21.18 32.61
CA VAL A 211 -3.27 -21.49 31.93
C VAL A 211 -3.36 -20.96 30.50
N GLY A 212 -2.56 -19.94 30.18
CA GLY A 212 -2.35 -19.50 28.81
C GLY A 212 -1.36 -20.40 28.07
N PRO A 213 -1.36 -20.42 26.73
CA PRO A 213 -0.49 -21.28 25.92
C PRO A 213 1.01 -20.96 26.04
N GLU A 214 1.41 -19.85 26.68
CA GLU A 214 2.79 -19.57 27.07
C GLU A 214 2.86 -19.07 28.52
N ASP A 215 2.98 -19.96 29.53
CA ASP A 215 4.12 -19.90 30.46
C ASP A 215 4.30 -21.14 31.35
N ALA A 216 5.56 -21.39 31.66
CA ALA A 216 6.04 -22.25 32.73
C ALA A 216 6.56 -21.40 33.92
N THR A 217 5.99 -20.22 34.17
CA THR A 217 6.57 -19.21 35.09
C THR A 217 5.65 -18.54 36.09
N GLY A 218 4.33 -18.73 36.09
CA GLY A 218 3.54 -18.15 37.16
C GLY A 218 2.07 -17.99 36.84
N LEU A 219 1.33 -19.06 37.09
CA LEU A 219 -0.12 -19.13 37.02
C LEU A 219 -0.82 -17.90 37.65
N PRO A 220 -1.71 -17.19 36.93
CA PRO A 220 -2.71 -16.36 37.59
C PRO A 220 -3.66 -17.30 38.35
N THR A 221 -3.46 -17.40 39.66
CA THR A 221 -4.43 -18.05 40.54
C THR A 221 -5.54 -17.04 40.82
N VAL A 222 -6.68 -17.21 40.16
CA VAL A 222 -7.88 -16.45 40.53
C VAL A 222 -8.51 -17.16 41.72
N ALA A 223 -8.14 -16.72 42.92
CA ALA A 223 -8.80 -17.19 44.15
C ALA A 223 -10.12 -16.42 44.33
N GLY A 224 -11.17 -16.85 43.61
CA GLY A 224 -12.50 -16.27 43.76
C GLY A 224 -13.11 -16.60 45.13
N ARG A 225 -13.57 -15.58 45.85
CA ARG A 225 -14.40 -15.72 47.06
C ARG A 225 -15.79 -15.17 46.76
N GLY A 226 -16.78 -16.04 46.56
CA GLY A 226 -18.19 -15.66 46.41
C GLY A 226 -18.92 -15.51 47.75
N GLY A 227 -18.31 -14.86 48.75
CA GLY A 227 -18.94 -14.62 50.06
C GLY A 227 -19.49 -13.19 50.19
N PRO A 228 -20.32 -12.89 51.22
CA PRO A 228 -21.01 -11.61 51.38
C PRO A 228 -20.11 -10.38 51.59
N ASP A 229 -18.82 -10.58 51.86
CA ASP A 229 -17.85 -9.50 52.09
C ASP A 229 -16.93 -9.35 50.86
N ASN A 230 -17.33 -8.39 50.03
CA ASN A 230 -16.84 -8.05 48.70
C ASN A 230 -15.39 -7.55 48.64
N GLU A 231 -14.65 -7.98 47.61
CA GLU A 231 -13.96 -7.03 46.73
C GLU A 231 -13.92 -7.58 45.30
N VAL A 232 -14.55 -6.84 44.38
CA VAL A 232 -14.63 -7.16 42.95
C VAL A 232 -13.37 -6.61 42.29
N ALA A 233 -12.48 -7.50 41.84
CA ALA A 233 -11.44 -7.12 40.91
C ALA A 233 -11.79 -7.71 39.53
N PRO A 234 -12.05 -6.89 38.50
CA PRO A 234 -12.05 -7.41 37.13
C PRO A 234 -10.66 -7.97 36.84
N VAL A 235 -10.58 -9.24 36.47
CA VAL A 235 -9.32 -9.88 36.06
C VAL A 235 -9.25 -9.81 34.55
N SER A 236 -8.43 -8.91 34.02
CA SER A 236 -8.10 -8.88 32.60
C SER A 236 -6.63 -9.25 32.44
N TYR A 237 -6.37 -10.39 31.80
CA TYR A 237 -5.02 -10.80 31.44
C TYR A 237 -4.93 -10.90 29.93
N THR A 238 -4.02 -10.14 29.33
CA THR A 238 -3.70 -10.22 27.90
C THR A 238 -2.26 -10.69 27.77
N ASP A 239 -2.04 -11.84 27.16
CA ASP A 239 -0.71 -12.22 26.71
C ASP A 239 -0.44 -11.53 25.37
N PRO A 240 0.55 -10.61 25.29
CA PRO A 240 0.86 -9.92 24.05
C PRO A 240 1.43 -10.85 22.96
N THR A 241 2.00 -12.00 23.34
CA THR A 241 2.69 -12.94 22.44
C THR A 241 1.75 -13.99 21.88
N SER A 242 0.98 -14.68 22.73
CA SER A 242 0.02 -15.67 22.25
C SER A 242 -1.29 -15.08 21.72
N GLY A 243 -1.60 -13.81 22.07
CA GLY A 243 -2.83 -13.15 21.62
C GLY A 243 -4.11 -13.67 22.29
N VAL A 244 -3.97 -14.42 23.38
CA VAL A 244 -5.07 -14.84 24.24
C VAL A 244 -5.39 -13.74 25.25
N LEU A 245 -6.67 -13.39 25.35
CA LEU A 245 -7.19 -12.50 26.39
C LEU A 245 -8.16 -13.29 27.27
N VAL A 246 -7.93 -13.26 28.58
CA VAL A 246 -8.85 -13.82 29.58
C VAL A 246 -9.49 -12.66 30.33
N THR A 247 -10.81 -12.63 30.32
CA THR A 247 -11.60 -11.69 31.12
C THR A 247 -12.33 -12.42 32.22
N GLY A 248 -12.35 -11.84 33.42
CA GLY A 248 -13.07 -12.38 34.55
C GLY A 248 -13.75 -11.30 35.40
N ASP A 249 -14.96 -11.61 35.85
CA ASP A 249 -15.67 -10.82 36.85
C ASP A 249 -16.25 -11.72 37.95
N ALA A 250 -16.22 -11.22 39.19
CA ALA A 250 -16.90 -11.84 40.32
C ALA A 250 -18.01 -10.87 40.75
N THR A 251 -19.27 -11.27 40.64
CA THR A 251 -20.42 -10.42 41.01
C THR A 251 -21.31 -11.13 42.02
N GLY A 252 -21.69 -10.41 43.08
CA GLY A 252 -22.76 -10.82 43.99
C GLY A 252 -24.08 -10.24 43.48
N SER A 253 -24.77 -10.95 42.59
CA SER A 253 -26.02 -10.45 41.99
C SER A 253 -27.24 -10.62 42.91
N ILE A 254 -27.14 -11.47 43.93
CA ILE A 254 -28.17 -11.75 44.94
C ILE A 254 -27.48 -11.73 46.32
N PRO A 255 -28.10 -11.15 47.38
CA PRO A 255 -27.56 -11.23 48.73
C PRO A 255 -27.20 -12.68 49.07
N ASP A 256 -25.94 -12.90 49.46
CA ASP A 256 -25.38 -14.20 49.83
C ASP A 256 -25.10 -15.20 48.67
N GLN A 257 -25.26 -14.83 47.39
CA GLN A 257 -24.82 -15.65 46.24
C GLN A 257 -23.73 -14.97 45.41
N GLY A 258 -22.63 -15.69 45.14
CA GLY A 258 -21.55 -15.26 44.26
C GLY A 258 -21.62 -15.91 42.88
N ARG A 259 -21.32 -15.13 41.84
CA ARG A 259 -21.12 -15.59 40.47
C ARG A 259 -19.71 -15.22 39.99
N LEU A 260 -18.98 -16.19 39.45
CA LEU A 260 -17.72 -15.99 38.75
C LEU A 260 -17.93 -16.27 37.27
N THR A 261 -17.58 -15.31 36.41
CA THR A 261 -17.52 -15.53 34.96
C THR A 261 -16.06 -15.47 34.52
N LEU A 262 -15.63 -16.43 33.72
CA LEU A 262 -14.34 -16.45 33.02
C LEU A 262 -14.61 -16.74 31.54
N ALA A 263 -13.92 -16.02 30.66
CA ALA A 263 -14.03 -16.24 29.22
C ALA A 263 -12.67 -16.03 28.54
N PHE A 264 -12.34 -16.96 27.64
CA PHE A 264 -11.25 -16.81 26.69
C PHE A 264 -11.71 -16.03 25.47
N HIS A 265 -10.83 -15.16 24.99
CA HIS A 265 -10.94 -14.41 23.76
C HIS A 265 -9.68 -14.63 22.95
N TYR A 266 -9.82 -14.74 21.65
CA TYR A 266 -8.70 -14.97 20.74
C TYR A 266 -8.56 -13.84 19.74
N ARG A 267 -7.31 -13.52 19.43
CA ARG A 267 -6.98 -12.65 18.31
C ARG A 267 -7.16 -13.39 16.99
N VAL A 268 -7.97 -12.81 16.12
CA VAL A 268 -8.10 -13.20 14.72
C VAL A 268 -7.57 -12.07 13.86
N THR A 269 -6.56 -12.35 13.03
CA THR A 269 -5.96 -11.37 12.14
C THR A 269 -6.24 -11.72 10.68
N PHE A 270 -6.77 -10.77 9.92
CA PHE A 270 -6.88 -10.84 8.47
C PHE A 270 -5.73 -10.05 7.85
N ALA A 271 -4.74 -10.78 7.34
CA ALA A 271 -3.61 -10.23 6.64
C ALA A 271 -3.92 -10.13 5.14
N PHE A 272 -4.12 -8.91 4.65
CA PHE A 272 -4.58 -8.68 3.27
C PHE A 272 -3.50 -8.96 2.23
N ALA A 273 -2.23 -8.83 2.61
CA ALA A 273 -1.08 -9.17 1.76
C ALA A 273 -1.12 -8.60 0.32
N ASP A 274 -1.88 -7.53 0.10
CA ASP A 274 -2.01 -6.82 -1.18
C ASP A 274 -0.99 -5.69 -1.32
N GLY A 275 -0.30 -5.35 -0.22
CA GLY A 275 0.71 -4.30 -0.13
C GLY A 275 0.13 -2.89 0.04
N VAL A 276 -1.19 -2.76 0.17
CA VAL A 276 -1.89 -1.47 0.21
C VAL A 276 -2.86 -1.38 1.39
N THR A 277 -3.59 -2.46 1.67
CA THR A 277 -4.56 -2.55 2.75
C THR A 277 -3.85 -3.00 4.03
N SER A 278 -4.05 -2.23 5.11
CA SER A 278 -3.55 -2.61 6.43
C SER A 278 -4.28 -3.82 6.97
N ASP A 279 -3.56 -4.70 7.65
CA ASP A 279 -4.13 -5.86 8.34
C ASP A 279 -5.24 -5.45 9.32
N SER A 280 -6.24 -6.31 9.45
CA SER A 280 -7.35 -6.13 10.38
C SER A 280 -7.26 -7.15 11.51
N THR A 281 -7.32 -6.71 12.76
CA THR A 281 -7.31 -7.61 13.93
C THR A 281 -8.62 -7.47 14.69
N GLN A 282 -9.20 -8.61 15.04
CA GLN A 282 -10.41 -8.74 15.84
C GLN A 282 -10.09 -9.49 17.13
N ILE A 283 -10.76 -9.12 18.22
CA ILE A 283 -10.85 -9.94 19.43
C ILE A 283 -12.18 -10.67 19.35
N VAL A 284 -12.13 -12.00 19.35
CA VAL A 284 -13.30 -12.86 19.16
C VAL A 284 -13.46 -13.74 20.39
N ASP A 285 -14.67 -13.77 20.94
CA ASP A 285 -15.03 -14.65 22.05
C ASP A 285 -14.78 -16.11 21.65
N TRP A 286 -14.33 -16.94 22.59
CA TRP A 286 -14.22 -18.38 22.37
C TRP A 286 -15.54 -18.94 21.80
N GLY A 287 -15.43 -19.81 20.81
CA GLY A 287 -16.58 -20.48 20.20
C GLY A 287 -17.40 -19.63 19.23
N HIS A 288 -17.06 -18.35 19.04
CA HIS A 288 -17.71 -17.48 18.08
C HIS A 288 -16.88 -17.35 16.80
N ALA A 289 -17.54 -17.17 15.67
CA ALA A 289 -16.86 -16.92 14.40
C ALA A 289 -16.39 -15.46 14.30
N ALA A 290 -15.27 -15.24 13.63
CA ALA A 290 -14.81 -13.90 13.29
C ALA A 290 -15.72 -13.25 12.24
N SER A 291 -15.80 -11.93 12.24
CA SER A 291 -16.48 -11.20 11.17
C SER A 291 -15.59 -11.19 9.93
N VAL A 292 -15.89 -12.04 8.95
CA VAL A 292 -15.11 -12.11 7.70
C VAL A 292 -15.18 -10.75 6.96
N PRO A 293 -14.04 -10.10 6.66
CA PRO A 293 -14.01 -8.88 5.85
C PRO A 293 -14.50 -9.14 4.43
N ALA A 294 -14.82 -8.05 3.71
CA ALA A 294 -15.06 -8.14 2.27
C ALA A 294 -13.80 -8.65 1.55
N ASP A 295 -14.01 -9.41 0.46
CA ASP A 295 -12.92 -9.94 -0.36
C ASP A 295 -12.02 -8.79 -0.84
N PRO A 296 -10.69 -8.88 -0.60
CA PRO A 296 -9.79 -7.81 -1.01
C PRO A 296 -9.58 -7.78 -2.52
N VAL A 297 -9.20 -6.60 -3.02
CA VAL A 297 -8.97 -6.37 -4.45
C VAL A 297 -7.53 -5.96 -4.68
N ARG A 298 -6.83 -6.69 -5.55
CA ARG A 298 -5.45 -6.41 -5.96
C ARG A 298 -5.35 -6.35 -7.48
N PRO A 299 -4.98 -5.21 -8.10
CA PRO A 299 -4.88 -5.10 -9.55
C PRO A 299 -3.98 -6.17 -10.17
N GLY A 300 -4.47 -6.85 -11.21
CA GLY A 300 -3.76 -7.95 -11.89
C GLY A 300 -3.89 -9.32 -11.22
N TYR A 301 -4.66 -9.43 -10.13
CA TYR A 301 -4.87 -10.69 -9.40
C TYR A 301 -6.36 -10.91 -9.09
N THR A 302 -6.77 -12.18 -9.01
CA THR A 302 -8.05 -12.59 -8.42
C THR A 302 -7.81 -13.14 -7.03
N PHE A 303 -8.64 -12.73 -6.07
CA PHE A 303 -8.64 -13.29 -4.73
C PHE A 303 -8.96 -14.79 -4.78
N ALA A 304 -8.10 -15.60 -4.16
CA ALA A 304 -8.18 -17.06 -4.18
C ALA A 304 -8.71 -17.64 -2.86
N GLY A 305 -9.07 -16.78 -1.90
CA GLY A 305 -9.50 -17.18 -0.56
C GLY A 305 -8.46 -16.88 0.52
N TRP A 306 -8.78 -17.30 1.74
CA TRP A 306 -7.96 -17.09 2.92
C TRP A 306 -7.18 -18.37 3.27
N ALA A 307 -5.85 -18.26 3.42
CA ALA A 307 -5.04 -19.33 4.00
C ALA A 307 -4.94 -19.14 5.51
N SER A 308 -5.28 -20.16 6.28
CA SER A 308 -5.22 -20.10 7.75
C SER A 308 -3.84 -20.53 8.28
N SER A 309 -3.39 -19.87 9.35
CA SER A 309 -2.25 -20.32 10.16
C SER A 309 -2.56 -21.59 10.96
N VAL A 310 -3.83 -21.94 11.13
CA VAL A 310 -4.30 -23.14 11.81
C VAL A 310 -4.94 -24.08 10.78
N ALA A 311 -4.37 -25.27 10.60
CA ALA A 311 -4.81 -26.20 9.56
C ALA A 311 -6.30 -26.56 9.72
N GLY A 312 -7.04 -26.54 8.62
CA GLY A 312 -8.46 -26.94 8.58
C GLY A 312 -9.46 -25.88 9.07
N THR A 313 -8.99 -24.73 9.55
CA THR A 313 -9.88 -23.64 9.98
C THR A 313 -10.14 -22.64 8.86
N SER A 314 -11.38 -22.19 8.77
CA SER A 314 -11.87 -21.18 7.85
C SER A 314 -12.36 -19.95 8.62
N PRO A 315 -12.40 -18.75 8.01
CA PRO A 315 -12.85 -17.53 8.68
C PRO A 315 -14.25 -17.55 9.31
N GLY A 316 -15.13 -18.47 8.86
CA GLY A 316 -16.47 -18.65 9.39
C GLY A 316 -16.60 -19.69 10.51
N ASP A 317 -15.51 -20.37 10.86
CA ASP A 317 -15.53 -21.41 11.89
C ASP A 317 -15.46 -20.80 13.30
N PRO A 318 -15.94 -21.51 14.34
CA PRO A 318 -15.76 -21.10 15.73
C PRO A 318 -14.30 -20.85 16.10
N THR A 319 -14.05 -19.72 16.75
CA THR A 319 -12.69 -19.34 17.16
C THR A 319 -12.36 -19.98 18.49
N ILE A 320 -11.46 -20.96 18.47
CA ILE A 320 -11.01 -21.71 19.66
C ILE A 320 -9.51 -21.53 19.94
N ALA A 321 -8.81 -20.79 19.08
CA ALA A 321 -7.40 -20.52 19.17
C ALA A 321 -7.05 -19.22 18.41
N PRO A 322 -5.89 -18.60 18.66
CA PRO A 322 -5.39 -17.50 17.83
C PRO A 322 -5.16 -17.96 16.39
N VAL A 323 -5.63 -17.16 15.42
CA VAL A 323 -5.49 -17.50 14.00
C VAL A 323 -5.21 -16.28 13.14
N THR A 324 -4.34 -16.45 12.15
CA THR A 324 -4.10 -15.47 11.09
C THR A 324 -4.57 -16.05 9.76
N PHE A 325 -5.48 -15.34 9.12
CA PHE A 325 -5.95 -15.59 7.77
C PHE A 325 -5.21 -14.69 6.79
N THR A 326 -4.39 -15.27 5.92
CA THR A 326 -3.60 -14.55 4.93
C THR A 326 -4.24 -14.69 3.55
N ALA A 327 -4.57 -13.55 2.91
CA ALA A 327 -5.18 -13.53 1.60
C ALA A 327 -4.27 -14.21 0.54
N GLN A 328 -4.88 -15.07 -0.27
CA GLN A 328 -4.21 -15.76 -1.37
C GLN A 328 -4.64 -15.14 -2.71
N TRP A 329 -3.73 -15.19 -3.69
CA TRP A 329 -3.89 -14.49 -4.96
C TRP A 329 -3.50 -15.38 -6.14
N ASN A 330 -4.34 -15.42 -7.17
CA ASN A 330 -3.98 -15.99 -8.46
C ASN A 330 -3.71 -14.85 -9.45
N SER A 331 -2.60 -14.92 -10.19
CA SER A 331 -2.31 -13.94 -11.24
C SER A 331 -3.30 -14.08 -12.38
N VAL A 332 -3.85 -12.96 -12.84
CA VAL A 332 -4.64 -12.94 -14.08
C VAL A 332 -3.69 -12.70 -15.23
N ALA A 333 -3.78 -13.52 -16.28
CA ALA A 333 -3.05 -13.25 -17.52
C ALA A 333 -3.59 -11.94 -18.11
N LEU A 334 -2.74 -10.92 -18.23
CA LEU A 334 -3.10 -9.66 -18.85
C LEU A 334 -2.80 -9.74 -20.34
N ASP A 335 -3.73 -9.27 -21.16
CA ASP A 335 -3.45 -8.91 -22.55
C ASP A 335 -2.44 -7.76 -22.58
N ALA A 336 -1.36 -7.94 -23.36
CA ALA A 336 -0.35 -6.91 -23.58
C ALA A 336 -0.99 -5.66 -24.23
N PRO A 337 -0.42 -4.46 -23.99
CA PRO A 337 -0.96 -3.26 -24.61
C PRO A 337 -0.73 -3.28 -26.12
N GLU A 338 -1.64 -2.68 -26.89
CA GLU A 338 -1.48 -2.42 -28.32
C GLU A 338 -1.77 -0.94 -28.58
N ILE A 339 -0.79 -0.20 -29.10
CA ILE A 339 -0.94 1.22 -29.42
C ILE A 339 -1.79 1.36 -30.69
N THR A 340 -2.88 2.10 -30.56
CA THR A 340 -3.87 2.31 -31.64
C THR A 340 -3.69 3.64 -32.36
N THR A 341 -2.99 4.60 -31.74
CA THR A 341 -2.63 5.87 -32.39
C THR A 341 -1.44 5.64 -33.31
N LEU A 342 -1.62 5.75 -34.63
CA LEU A 342 -0.54 5.51 -35.61
C LEU A 342 0.23 6.76 -36.02
N SER A 343 -0.31 7.95 -35.72
CA SER A 343 0.30 9.23 -36.06
C SER A 343 -0.15 10.32 -35.10
N LEU A 344 0.70 11.33 -34.91
CA LEU A 344 0.39 12.54 -34.15
C LEU A 344 0.36 13.76 -35.08
N PRO A 345 -0.49 14.76 -34.82
CA PRO A 345 -0.57 15.95 -35.65
C PRO A 345 0.70 16.82 -35.54
N ASP A 346 0.96 17.63 -36.56
CA ASP A 346 1.97 18.69 -36.53
C ASP A 346 1.62 19.76 -35.48
N GLY A 347 2.62 20.43 -34.93
CA GLY A 347 2.47 21.55 -33.98
C GLY A 347 2.95 22.88 -34.55
N ILE A 348 2.61 23.98 -33.86
CA ILE A 348 3.08 25.32 -34.18
C ILE A 348 3.79 25.89 -32.95
N VAL A 349 4.97 26.50 -33.13
CA VAL A 349 5.71 27.16 -32.05
C VAL A 349 4.80 28.16 -31.35
N THR A 350 4.81 28.17 -30.01
CA THR A 350 3.96 28.98 -29.11
C THR A 350 2.48 28.62 -29.01
N ASP A 351 1.93 27.82 -29.93
CA ASP A 351 0.55 27.35 -29.83
C ASP A 351 0.47 26.16 -28.85
N ALA A 352 -0.64 26.04 -28.11
CA ALA A 352 -0.85 24.89 -27.23
C ALA A 352 -1.01 23.60 -28.05
N TYR A 353 -0.31 22.55 -27.62
CA TYR A 353 -0.35 21.21 -28.23
C TYR A 353 -0.94 20.21 -27.24
N SER A 354 -1.84 19.36 -27.71
CA SER A 354 -2.37 18.23 -26.94
C SER A 354 -2.80 17.13 -27.92
N ALA A 355 -2.14 15.98 -27.83
CA ALA A 355 -2.45 14.82 -28.66
C ALA A 355 -2.33 13.53 -27.84
N PRO A 356 -3.39 12.69 -27.78
CA PRO A 356 -3.36 11.44 -27.03
C PRO A 356 -2.69 10.30 -27.82
N VAL A 357 -1.81 9.55 -27.15
CA VAL A 357 -1.39 8.22 -27.58
C VAL A 357 -2.28 7.20 -26.87
N ASN A 358 -3.17 6.56 -27.63
CA ASN A 358 -4.13 5.60 -27.09
C ASN A 358 -3.58 4.18 -27.25
N ALA A 359 -3.73 3.36 -26.21
CA ALA A 359 -3.48 1.93 -26.26
C ALA A 359 -4.67 1.15 -25.70
N ILE A 360 -4.95 -0.01 -26.27
CA ILE A 360 -5.85 -1.01 -25.70
C ILE A 360 -5.05 -2.07 -24.95
N GLY A 361 -5.67 -2.82 -24.05
CA GLY A 361 -5.02 -3.85 -23.22
C GLY A 361 -5.78 -4.04 -21.92
N THR A 362 -5.30 -4.94 -21.06
CA THR A 362 -5.92 -5.17 -19.74
C THR A 362 -4.99 -4.75 -18.61
N GLY A 363 -5.55 -4.34 -17.48
CA GLY A 363 -4.79 -3.81 -16.34
C GLY A 363 -4.21 -2.41 -16.59
N PRO A 364 -3.46 -1.86 -15.63
CA PRO A 364 -2.85 -0.53 -15.74
C PRO A 364 -1.79 -0.49 -16.85
N ILE A 365 -1.92 0.46 -17.76
CA ILE A 365 -0.95 0.71 -18.85
C ILE A 365 -0.13 1.95 -18.49
N THR A 366 1.19 1.85 -18.65
CA THR A 366 2.12 2.98 -18.46
C THR A 366 2.79 3.33 -19.79
N PHE A 367 2.83 4.62 -20.09
CA PHE A 367 3.46 5.18 -21.28
C PHE A 367 4.81 5.80 -20.95
N GLN A 368 5.76 5.68 -21.87
CA GLN A 368 7.07 6.36 -21.77
C GLN A 368 7.62 6.62 -23.16
N VAL A 369 8.53 7.59 -23.28
CA VAL A 369 9.33 7.78 -24.48
C VAL A 369 10.52 6.83 -24.40
N SER A 370 10.51 5.76 -25.20
CA SER A 370 11.56 4.72 -25.17
C SER A 370 12.77 5.07 -26.04
N ALA A 371 12.59 5.89 -27.08
CA ALA A 371 13.67 6.38 -27.94
C ALA A 371 13.39 7.78 -28.49
N GLY A 372 14.46 8.52 -28.83
CA GLY A 372 14.37 9.89 -29.33
C GLY A 372 14.02 10.91 -28.24
N THR A 373 13.59 12.10 -28.64
CA THR A 373 13.21 13.17 -27.72
C THR A 373 11.97 13.89 -28.25
N LEU A 374 11.01 14.16 -27.36
CA LEU A 374 9.88 15.03 -27.68
C LEU A 374 10.37 16.43 -28.08
N PRO A 375 9.63 17.15 -28.93
CA PRO A 375 9.88 18.57 -29.18
C PRO A 375 10.00 19.36 -27.87
N ALA A 376 10.95 20.29 -27.81
CA ALA A 376 11.16 21.10 -26.62
C ALA A 376 9.89 21.85 -26.21
N GLY A 377 9.47 21.70 -24.95
CA GLY A 377 8.23 22.27 -24.42
C GLY A 377 7.03 21.32 -24.43
N LEU A 378 7.17 20.10 -24.97
CA LEU A 378 6.18 19.02 -24.87
C LEU A 378 6.61 17.96 -23.84
N VAL A 379 5.62 17.35 -23.18
CA VAL A 379 5.78 16.29 -22.19
C VAL A 379 4.74 15.20 -22.45
N LEU A 380 5.14 13.93 -22.24
CA LEU A 380 4.23 12.79 -22.22
C LEU A 380 3.78 12.50 -20.79
N ASP A 381 2.48 12.45 -20.55
CA ASP A 381 1.92 11.95 -19.31
C ASP A 381 1.98 10.41 -19.28
N PRO A 382 2.72 9.81 -18.32
CA PRO A 382 2.92 8.35 -18.28
C PRO A 382 1.66 7.56 -17.92
N ALA A 383 0.64 8.19 -17.31
CA ALA A 383 -0.60 7.52 -16.91
C ALA A 383 -1.68 7.64 -18.00
N THR A 384 -1.74 8.77 -18.72
CA THR A 384 -2.80 9.03 -19.70
C THR A 384 -2.36 8.87 -21.15
N GLY A 385 -1.05 8.81 -21.42
CA GLY A 385 -0.50 8.75 -22.78
C GLY A 385 -0.61 10.07 -23.56
N VAL A 386 -1.05 11.16 -22.91
CA VAL A 386 -1.22 12.46 -23.59
C VAL A 386 0.13 13.16 -23.73
N VAL A 387 0.49 13.50 -24.97
CA VAL A 387 1.60 14.41 -25.27
C VAL A 387 1.03 15.83 -25.28
N SER A 388 1.50 16.69 -24.38
CA SER A 388 0.98 18.05 -24.25
C SER A 388 2.05 19.07 -23.87
N GLY A 389 1.74 20.35 -24.11
CA GLY A 389 2.60 21.47 -23.75
C GLY A 389 2.57 22.57 -24.81
N THR A 390 3.62 23.37 -24.86
CA THR A 390 3.78 24.45 -25.84
C THR A 390 5.15 24.32 -26.46
N PRO A 391 5.26 23.93 -27.74
CA PRO A 391 6.55 23.71 -28.37
C PRO A 391 7.27 25.04 -28.60
N THR A 392 8.59 25.06 -28.39
CA THR A 392 9.39 26.30 -28.41
C THR A 392 10.38 26.37 -29.56
N THR A 393 10.53 25.31 -30.34
CA THR A 393 11.52 25.23 -31.44
C THR A 393 10.92 24.52 -32.64
N ALA A 394 11.01 25.14 -33.81
CA ALA A 394 10.62 24.53 -35.07
C ALA A 394 11.59 23.41 -35.47
N GLY A 395 11.06 22.36 -36.10
CA GLY A 395 11.85 21.21 -36.51
C GLY A 395 11.00 19.98 -36.78
N THR A 396 11.65 18.93 -37.29
CA THR A 396 11.05 17.60 -37.42
C THR A 396 11.63 16.72 -36.33
N PHE A 397 10.76 16.15 -35.48
CA PHE A 397 11.15 15.36 -34.33
C PHE A 397 10.61 13.94 -34.49
N ALA A 398 11.52 12.97 -34.41
CA ALA A 398 11.19 11.54 -34.38
C ALA A 398 11.42 11.00 -32.96
N PHE A 399 10.43 10.28 -32.43
CA PHE A 399 10.49 9.66 -31.11
C PHE A 399 9.60 8.42 -31.06
N THR A 400 9.94 7.48 -30.19
CA THR A 400 9.18 6.24 -29.97
C THR A 400 8.51 6.30 -28.61
N VAL A 401 7.22 5.99 -28.57
CA VAL A 401 6.47 5.81 -27.32
C VAL A 401 6.23 4.32 -27.13
N SER A 402 6.52 3.82 -25.92
CA SER A 402 6.18 2.47 -25.50
C SER A 402 5.00 2.49 -24.53
N ALA A 403 4.01 1.63 -24.73
CA ALA A 403 2.93 1.34 -23.80
C ALA A 403 3.19 -0.04 -23.17
N SER A 404 3.21 -0.13 -21.84
CA SER A 404 3.57 -1.37 -21.14
C SER A 404 2.67 -1.69 -19.95
N ASN A 405 2.46 -2.98 -19.71
CA ASN A 405 1.81 -3.54 -18.52
C ASN A 405 2.49 -4.88 -18.13
N ALA A 406 1.95 -5.63 -17.16
CA ALA A 406 2.53 -6.92 -16.78
C ALA A 406 2.33 -8.05 -17.81
N GLY A 407 1.46 -7.85 -18.80
CA GLY A 407 1.22 -8.77 -19.92
C GLY A 407 2.20 -8.57 -21.09
N GLY A 408 2.84 -7.41 -21.20
CA GLY A 408 3.84 -7.11 -22.22
C GLY A 408 3.94 -5.62 -22.55
N SER A 409 4.45 -5.31 -23.74
CA SER A 409 4.60 -3.95 -24.23
C SER A 409 4.44 -3.88 -25.74
N ASP A 410 4.03 -2.71 -26.21
CA ASP A 410 4.03 -2.34 -27.62
C ASP A 410 4.69 -0.97 -27.81
N GLU A 411 5.27 -0.74 -28.98
CA GLU A 411 6.04 0.47 -29.30
C GLU A 411 5.58 1.06 -30.64
N GLN A 412 5.43 2.38 -30.67
CA GLN A 412 5.08 3.12 -31.89
C GLN A 412 6.04 4.30 -32.07
N GLU A 413 6.65 4.37 -33.25
CA GLU A 413 7.43 5.52 -33.68
C GLU A 413 6.51 6.61 -34.23
N TYR A 414 6.77 7.85 -33.84
CA TYR A 414 6.08 9.05 -34.30
C TYR A 414 7.05 10.03 -34.91
N THR A 415 6.58 10.74 -35.93
CA THR A 415 7.23 11.94 -36.47
C THR A 415 6.28 13.12 -36.32
N VAL A 416 6.69 14.15 -35.61
CA VAL A 416 5.93 15.40 -35.44
C VAL A 416 6.74 16.55 -36.00
N VAL A 417 6.13 17.34 -36.89
CA VAL A 417 6.75 18.58 -37.38
C VAL A 417 6.21 19.76 -36.58
N ILE A 418 7.12 20.52 -35.96
CA ILE A 418 6.81 21.81 -35.35
C ILE A 418 7.15 22.90 -36.35
N ARG A 419 6.15 23.70 -36.71
CA ARG A 419 6.27 24.82 -37.67
C ARG A 419 6.25 26.14 -36.93
N GLU A 420 6.85 27.16 -37.52
CA GLU A 420 6.92 28.52 -36.98
C GLU A 420 6.30 29.49 -37.98
N ARG A 421 5.46 30.40 -37.48
CA ARG A 421 4.87 31.48 -38.28
C ARG A 421 5.97 32.43 -38.77
N PRO A 422 5.79 33.12 -39.91
CA PRO A 422 6.77 34.10 -40.35
C PRO A 422 6.89 35.22 -39.32
N ILE A 423 8.09 35.79 -39.17
CA ILE A 423 8.30 37.02 -38.40
C ILE A 423 9.17 37.94 -39.25
N ILE A 424 8.67 39.11 -39.62
CA ILE A 424 9.43 40.11 -40.35
C ILE A 424 10.50 40.70 -39.45
N THR A 425 11.75 40.69 -39.91
CA THR A 425 12.91 41.18 -39.14
C THR A 425 13.46 42.50 -39.66
N THR A 426 13.17 42.85 -40.92
CA THR A 426 13.49 44.18 -41.47
C THR A 426 12.50 45.20 -40.92
N MET A 427 12.92 46.07 -40.00
CA MET A 427 12.01 47.02 -39.33
C MET A 427 11.92 48.40 -40.01
N SER A 428 12.86 48.72 -40.90
CA SER A 428 12.87 49.95 -41.68
C SER A 428 13.55 49.74 -43.03
N LEU A 429 13.24 50.61 -43.98
CA LEU A 429 13.85 50.63 -45.31
C LEU A 429 14.51 51.99 -45.54
N PRO A 430 15.71 52.05 -46.13
CA PRO A 430 16.32 53.31 -46.53
C PRO A 430 15.46 54.09 -47.52
N ASP A 431 15.58 55.42 -47.46
CA ASP A 431 14.99 56.32 -48.45
C ASP A 431 15.69 56.21 -49.82
N GLY A 432 14.96 56.52 -50.88
CA GLY A 432 15.45 56.52 -52.26
C GLY A 432 15.66 57.92 -52.83
N THR A 433 16.29 57.99 -54.00
CA THR A 433 16.36 59.22 -54.81
C THR A 433 15.72 58.96 -56.16
N ILE A 434 14.97 59.94 -56.66
CA ILE A 434 14.33 59.85 -57.98
C ILE A 434 15.38 59.55 -59.07
N ALA A 435 15.05 58.66 -60.00
CA ALA A 435 15.91 58.19 -61.09
C ALA A 435 17.22 57.49 -60.67
N ALA A 436 17.42 57.17 -59.38
CA ALA A 436 18.50 56.30 -58.91
C ALA A 436 17.99 54.85 -58.73
N PRO A 437 18.79 53.82 -59.03
CA PRO A 437 18.39 52.44 -58.75
C PRO A 437 18.20 52.23 -57.25
N TYR A 438 17.13 51.53 -56.89
CA TYR A 438 16.82 51.14 -55.52
C TYR A 438 16.79 49.61 -55.44
N ARG A 439 17.40 49.03 -54.40
CA ARG A 439 17.38 47.59 -54.15
C ARG A 439 17.54 47.31 -52.67
N GLU A 440 16.48 46.88 -52.02
CA GLU A 440 16.46 46.52 -50.60
C GLU A 440 15.72 45.20 -50.41
N THR A 441 15.95 44.50 -49.31
CA THR A 441 15.33 43.19 -49.03
C THR A 441 14.56 43.21 -47.72
N ILE A 442 13.30 42.79 -47.78
CA ILE A 442 12.52 42.48 -46.58
C ILE A 442 12.82 41.04 -46.18
N ALA A 443 13.44 40.86 -45.02
CA ALA A 443 13.77 39.57 -44.46
C ALA A 443 12.70 39.15 -43.43
N ALA A 444 12.36 37.87 -43.44
CA ALA A 444 11.52 37.23 -42.43
C ALA A 444 12.12 35.90 -41.98
N THR A 445 11.96 35.56 -40.70
CA THR A 445 12.23 34.22 -40.15
C THR A 445 10.96 33.37 -40.17
N GLY A 446 11.03 32.11 -39.75
CA GLY A 446 9.89 31.18 -39.72
C GLY A 446 10.08 29.98 -40.64
N THR A 447 9.12 29.06 -40.63
CA THR A 447 9.19 27.84 -41.46
C THR A 447 8.89 28.15 -42.93
N GLY A 448 9.76 27.72 -43.84
CA GLY A 448 9.57 27.94 -45.28
C GLY A 448 8.53 27.01 -45.93
N PRO A 449 8.08 27.33 -47.16
CA PRO A 449 8.38 28.54 -47.91
C PRO A 449 7.62 29.77 -47.37
N ILE A 450 8.29 30.93 -47.36
CA ILE A 450 7.69 32.23 -46.99
C ILE A 450 7.45 33.03 -48.27
N THR A 451 6.29 33.66 -48.38
CA THR A 451 5.92 34.55 -49.50
C THR A 451 5.62 35.96 -49.00
N PHE A 452 5.94 36.96 -49.82
CA PHE A 452 5.79 38.37 -49.50
C PHE A 452 4.78 39.04 -50.43
N ALA A 453 3.91 39.89 -49.89
CA ALA A 453 2.96 40.68 -50.66
C ALA A 453 2.80 42.08 -50.07
N VAL A 454 2.58 43.07 -50.94
CA VAL A 454 2.09 44.39 -50.51
C VAL A 454 0.58 44.28 -50.33
N THR A 455 0.10 44.40 -49.10
CA THR A 455 -1.31 44.16 -48.74
C THR A 455 -2.08 45.45 -48.48
N ALA A 456 -1.39 46.56 -48.21
CA ALA A 456 -1.98 47.89 -48.11
C ALA A 456 -1.00 48.98 -48.63
N GLY A 457 -1.56 50.09 -49.12
CA GLY A 457 -0.78 51.15 -49.76
C GLY A 457 -0.21 50.74 -51.11
N SER A 458 0.87 51.40 -51.53
CA SER A 458 1.56 51.11 -52.79
C SER A 458 3.03 51.47 -52.68
N LEU A 459 3.90 50.66 -53.28
CA LEU A 459 5.32 51.01 -53.44
C LEU A 459 5.49 52.32 -54.24
N PRO A 460 6.59 53.07 -54.03
CA PRO A 460 6.94 54.19 -54.89
C PRO A 460 6.89 53.81 -56.38
N PRO A 461 6.27 54.63 -57.26
CA PRO A 461 6.16 54.32 -58.68
C PRO A 461 7.52 54.02 -59.32
N GLY A 462 7.64 52.85 -59.95
CA GLY A 462 8.90 52.36 -60.54
C GLY A 462 9.66 51.36 -59.67
N LEU A 463 9.15 51.04 -58.47
CA LEU A 463 9.61 49.92 -57.64
C LEU A 463 8.62 48.75 -57.68
N SER A 464 9.13 47.54 -57.48
CA SER A 464 8.36 46.30 -57.40
C SER A 464 8.92 45.37 -56.32
N LEU A 465 8.07 44.58 -55.69
CA LEU A 465 8.43 43.54 -54.72
C LEU A 465 8.45 42.18 -55.41
N ASP A 466 9.54 41.44 -55.25
CA ASP A 466 9.59 40.01 -55.58
C ASP A 466 8.92 39.20 -54.45
N PRO A 467 7.82 38.47 -54.75
CA PRO A 467 7.03 37.79 -53.73
C PRO A 467 7.72 36.55 -53.13
N THR A 468 8.81 36.08 -53.73
CA THR A 468 9.55 34.89 -53.25
C THR A 468 10.83 35.25 -52.53
N THR A 469 11.49 36.34 -52.93
CA THR A 469 12.77 36.76 -52.34
C THR A 469 12.64 37.93 -51.37
N GLY A 470 11.49 38.62 -51.36
CA GLY A 470 11.27 39.81 -50.52
C GLY A 470 12.05 41.05 -51.00
N VAL A 471 12.70 40.97 -52.17
CA VAL A 471 13.50 42.08 -52.71
C VAL A 471 12.59 43.14 -53.32
N ILE A 472 12.68 44.37 -52.81
CA ILE A 472 12.12 45.56 -53.45
C ILE A 472 13.18 46.14 -54.37
N SER A 473 12.89 46.24 -55.66
CA SER A 473 13.84 46.79 -56.63
C SER A 473 13.18 47.58 -57.76
N GLY A 474 13.96 48.47 -58.37
CA GLY A 474 13.54 49.27 -59.52
C GLY A 474 14.21 50.65 -59.56
N THR A 475 13.56 51.61 -60.22
CA THR A 475 14.02 53.00 -60.31
C THR A 475 12.84 53.93 -60.04
N PRO A 476 12.80 54.64 -58.89
CA PRO A 476 11.69 55.52 -58.54
C PRO A 476 11.53 56.65 -59.55
N THR A 477 10.29 56.91 -59.95
CA THR A 477 9.93 57.91 -60.97
C THR A 477 9.21 59.14 -60.40
N VAL A 478 8.76 59.06 -59.15
CA VAL A 478 8.01 60.13 -58.48
C VAL A 478 8.61 60.38 -57.11
N ASN A 479 8.91 61.64 -56.80
CA ASN A 479 9.34 62.06 -55.47
C ASN A 479 8.12 62.18 -54.53
N GLY A 480 8.30 61.85 -53.25
CA GLY A 480 7.20 61.81 -52.28
C GLY A 480 7.49 60.84 -51.14
N SER A 481 6.57 60.75 -50.19
CA SER A 481 6.60 59.75 -49.11
C SER A 481 5.53 58.71 -49.37
N PHE A 482 5.91 57.43 -49.37
CA PHE A 482 5.02 56.32 -49.73
C PHE A 482 4.93 55.32 -48.58
N PRO A 483 3.86 55.37 -47.76
CA PRO A 483 3.57 54.34 -46.77
C PRO A 483 2.94 53.11 -47.45
N PHE A 484 3.38 51.92 -47.05
CA PHE A 484 2.83 50.65 -47.52
C PHE A 484 3.04 49.55 -46.48
N THR A 485 2.18 48.53 -46.50
CA THR A 485 2.28 47.37 -45.61
C THR A 485 2.70 46.16 -46.40
N VAL A 486 3.68 45.42 -45.88
CA VAL A 486 4.08 44.12 -46.42
C VAL A 486 3.68 43.02 -45.46
N THR A 487 3.14 41.95 -46.02
CA THR A 487 2.78 40.73 -45.31
C THR A 487 3.71 39.61 -45.75
N ALA A 488 4.37 38.95 -44.79
CA ALA A 488 5.11 37.72 -44.99
C ALA A 488 4.24 36.54 -44.51
N SER A 489 4.00 35.54 -45.36
CA SER A 489 3.08 34.43 -45.06
C SER A 489 3.68 33.06 -45.39
N ASN A 490 3.33 32.04 -44.60
CA ASN A 490 3.62 30.64 -44.86
C ASN A 490 2.38 29.75 -44.60
N ALA A 491 2.55 28.44 -44.61
CA ALA A 491 1.46 27.47 -44.45
C ALA A 491 0.75 27.51 -43.06
N VAL A 492 1.34 28.16 -42.05
CA VAL A 492 0.80 28.18 -40.67
C VAL A 492 0.43 29.57 -40.17
N GLY A 493 0.74 30.64 -40.91
CA GLY A 493 0.34 32.00 -40.56
C GLY A 493 1.09 33.08 -41.33
N ASP A 494 0.96 34.30 -40.85
CA ASP A 494 1.57 35.49 -41.43
C ASP A 494 2.06 36.45 -40.35
N ASP A 495 2.85 37.44 -40.79
CA ASP A 495 3.23 38.63 -40.05
C ASP A 495 3.21 39.85 -40.98
N THR A 496 2.93 41.02 -40.44
CA THR A 496 2.71 42.25 -41.21
C THR A 496 3.50 43.40 -40.63
N HIS A 497 4.16 44.17 -41.49
CA HIS A 497 4.90 45.37 -41.07
C HIS A 497 4.64 46.54 -42.01
N GLU A 498 4.49 47.73 -41.44
CA GLU A 498 4.35 48.98 -42.19
C GLU A 498 5.71 49.61 -42.47
N TYR A 499 5.93 50.00 -43.71
CA TYR A 499 7.12 50.69 -44.16
C TYR A 499 6.75 52.05 -44.75
N THR A 500 7.72 52.95 -44.74
CA THR A 500 7.67 54.19 -45.52
C THR A 500 9.00 54.35 -46.25
N ILE A 501 8.93 54.62 -47.55
CA ILE A 501 10.10 55.02 -48.34
C ILE A 501 9.85 56.46 -48.81
N ALA A 502 10.72 57.39 -48.43
CA ALA A 502 10.74 58.71 -49.02
C ALA A 502 11.65 58.71 -50.26
N ILE A 503 11.15 59.28 -51.36
CA ILE A 503 11.90 59.50 -52.60
C ILE A 503 12.26 60.98 -52.69
N ALA A 504 13.54 61.29 -52.51
CA ALA A 504 14.06 62.64 -52.64
C ALA A 504 14.16 63.08 -54.11
N ALA A 505 13.96 64.37 -54.37
CA ALA A 505 14.26 64.96 -55.66
C ALA A 505 15.77 64.92 -55.92
N ARG A 506 16.16 64.68 -57.17
CA ARG A 506 17.57 64.70 -57.57
C ARG A 506 18.08 66.14 -57.46
N SER A 507 19.09 66.37 -56.63
CA SER A 507 19.77 67.66 -56.56
C SER A 507 20.57 67.85 -57.85
N VAL A 508 20.20 68.87 -58.63
CA VAL A 508 21.03 69.34 -59.75
C VAL A 508 21.93 70.44 -59.18
N PRO A 509 23.27 70.33 -59.26
CA PRO A 509 24.14 71.42 -58.86
C PRO A 509 23.84 72.64 -59.73
N ALA A 510 23.56 73.78 -59.10
CA ALA A 510 23.25 75.03 -59.80
C ALA A 510 24.39 75.36 -60.78
N THR A 511 24.10 75.38 -62.07
CA THR A 511 25.00 75.96 -63.05
C THR A 511 24.99 77.48 -62.81
N SER A 512 26.10 78.03 -62.34
CA SER A 512 26.28 79.48 -62.26
C SER A 512 26.24 80.05 -63.68
N THR A 513 25.15 80.71 -64.05
CA THR A 513 25.17 81.63 -65.19
C THR A 513 25.93 82.87 -64.75
N ASP A 514 27.19 82.98 -65.16
CA ASP A 514 27.97 84.20 -65.07
C ASP A 514 27.26 85.29 -65.90
N SER A 515 26.79 86.33 -65.22
CA SER A 515 26.20 87.52 -65.82
C SER A 515 27.26 88.61 -65.92
N THR A 516 28.07 88.57 -66.97
CA THR A 516 28.86 89.69 -67.50
C THR A 516 29.04 89.46 -69.02
N GLY A 517 28.76 90.34 -69.97
CA GLY A 517 28.14 91.66 -70.06
C GLY A 517 28.18 92.09 -71.55
N THR A 518 27.24 92.95 -71.95
CA THR A 518 27.37 94.01 -72.98
C THR A 518 27.65 93.70 -74.47
N SER A 519 26.71 94.22 -75.29
CA SER A 519 26.89 95.13 -76.43
C SER A 519 27.71 94.71 -77.66
N VAL A 520 26.96 94.61 -78.77
CA VAL A 520 27.35 94.61 -80.18
C VAL A 520 28.34 95.74 -80.56
N ARG A 521 29.47 95.39 -81.20
CA ARG A 521 29.88 95.88 -82.56
C ARG A 521 31.21 95.27 -83.05
N THR A 522 31.10 94.54 -84.17
CA THR A 522 31.95 94.37 -85.37
C THR A 522 33.47 94.10 -85.29
N PRO A 523 34.01 93.22 -86.17
CA PRO A 523 35.41 92.80 -86.20
C PRO A 523 36.27 93.62 -87.18
N SER A 524 37.56 93.81 -86.87
CA SER A 524 38.59 94.09 -87.86
C SER A 524 39.97 93.66 -87.35
N ASP A 525 40.68 92.94 -88.21
CA ASP A 525 42.11 92.62 -88.19
C ASP A 525 42.54 91.62 -87.11
N GLY A 526 43.29 90.55 -87.39
CA GLY A 526 44.21 90.31 -88.49
C GLY A 526 45.55 89.88 -87.89
N ASN A 527 45.90 88.61 -88.09
CA ASN A 527 47.26 88.08 -88.18
C ASN A 527 48.06 87.65 -86.91
N LEU A 528 48.60 86.42 -87.05
CA LEU A 528 49.89 85.87 -86.58
C LEU A 528 50.13 85.39 -85.13
N ALA A 529 50.20 84.05 -85.04
CA ALA A 529 51.38 83.23 -84.70
C ALA A 529 51.77 82.90 -83.24
N TRP A 530 52.18 81.62 -83.09
CA TRP A 530 53.20 81.06 -82.16
C TRP A 530 52.74 80.82 -80.69
N THR A 531 53.07 79.78 -79.91
CA THR A 531 53.71 78.42 -80.01
C THR A 531 53.62 77.77 -78.60
N GLY A 532 53.80 76.45 -78.52
CA GLY A 532 54.28 75.72 -77.33
C GLY A 532 53.18 74.88 -76.66
N ALA A 533 53.13 73.54 -76.78
CA ALA A 533 53.99 72.52 -76.12
C ALA A 533 53.79 72.54 -74.59
N GLU A 534 53.47 71.46 -73.86
CA GLU A 534 53.98 70.09 -73.92
C GLU A 534 53.01 69.05 -73.29
N THR A 535 53.22 67.78 -73.66
CA THR A 535 52.81 66.54 -72.94
C THR A 535 53.96 66.08 -72.02
N PRO A 536 53.78 65.18 -71.03
CA PRO A 536 53.87 63.74 -71.36
C PRO A 536 52.96 62.80 -70.55
N LEU A 537 52.99 61.55 -71.03
CA LEU A 537 52.10 60.40 -70.80
C LEU A 537 52.60 59.46 -69.62
N PRO A 538 52.39 58.11 -69.61
CA PRO A 538 51.69 57.23 -68.63
C PRO A 538 52.49 55.95 -68.10
N TRP A 539 51.80 54.80 -67.82
CA TRP A 539 52.17 53.33 -67.60
C TRP A 539 52.95 52.95 -66.31
N MET A 540 52.87 51.78 -65.63
CA MET A 540 52.57 50.33 -65.84
C MET A 540 52.12 49.65 -64.50
N ILE A 541 51.19 48.68 -64.39
CA ILE A 541 51.25 47.19 -64.50
C ILE A 541 52.29 46.42 -63.64
N GLY A 542 51.82 45.50 -62.77
CA GLY A 542 52.26 44.08 -62.78
C GLY A 542 52.79 43.39 -61.49
N GLY A 543 52.10 42.30 -61.06
CA GLY A 543 52.61 41.10 -60.33
C GLY A 543 52.96 41.27 -58.83
N GLY A 544 52.85 40.31 -57.90
CA GLY A 544 52.56 38.88 -57.92
C GLY A 544 53.35 38.17 -56.78
N LEU A 545 52.65 37.45 -55.90
CA LEU A 545 53.02 36.18 -55.23
C LEU A 545 54.06 36.08 -54.05
N LEU A 546 53.59 35.35 -53.00
CA LEU A 546 54.26 34.35 -52.10
C LEU A 546 55.06 34.69 -50.81
N ILE A 547 54.43 34.41 -49.66
CA ILE A 547 54.79 33.63 -48.43
C ILE A 547 56.28 33.40 -48.05
N LEU A 548 56.68 33.73 -46.79
CA LEU A 548 57.21 32.80 -45.74
C LEU A 548 57.88 33.48 -44.50
N LEU A 549 57.35 33.11 -43.32
CA LEU A 549 57.93 32.80 -41.99
C LEU A 549 59.18 33.50 -41.40
N GLY A 550 59.06 33.80 -40.08
CA GLY A 550 60.15 33.89 -39.08
C GLY A 550 59.73 34.76 -37.87
N ALA A 551 59.28 34.21 -36.73
CA ALA A 551 60.08 33.86 -35.53
C ALA A 551 60.89 35.05 -34.95
N SER A 552 60.96 35.42 -33.67
CA SER A 552 60.45 34.96 -32.37
C SER A 552 60.88 35.99 -31.29
N THR A 553 60.04 36.18 -30.25
CA THR A 553 60.37 36.43 -28.81
C THR A 553 61.08 37.69 -28.31
N ILE A 554 60.51 38.32 -27.26
CA ILE A 554 61.03 38.65 -25.89
C ILE A 554 59.85 39.37 -25.17
N LEU A 555 59.01 38.73 -24.35
CA LEU A 555 59.09 38.44 -22.91
C LEU A 555 59.50 39.62 -22.00
N TRP A 556 58.59 40.16 -21.17
CA TRP A 556 58.68 40.14 -19.70
C TRP A 556 57.30 40.38 -19.07
N ALA A 557 56.97 39.52 -18.11
CA ALA A 557 55.73 39.42 -17.35
C ALA A 557 55.82 40.19 -16.03
N ARG A 558 54.68 40.56 -15.41
CA ARG A 558 54.10 40.01 -14.15
C ARG A 558 53.26 41.14 -13.53
N LEU A 559 52.16 40.96 -12.79
CA LEU A 559 51.68 39.88 -11.92
C LEU A 559 50.16 40.15 -11.71
N ARG A 560 49.24 39.18 -11.94
CA ARG A 560 48.48 38.38 -10.93
C ARG A 560 47.53 39.20 -10.04
N ARG A 561 46.33 38.77 -9.62
CA ARG A 561 45.53 37.52 -9.49
C ARG A 561 44.21 38.04 -8.84
N ARG A 562 43.06 37.39 -8.68
CA ARG A 562 42.46 36.06 -8.85
C ARG A 562 40.95 36.36 -8.67
N PHE A 563 40.10 35.93 -9.59
CA PHE A 563 39.20 34.76 -9.49
C PHE A 563 38.04 34.89 -8.52
N ALA A 564 36.88 34.57 -9.12
CA ALA A 564 35.60 34.16 -8.56
C ALA A 564 34.81 35.24 -7.83
#